data_AF-A0A7S3AT40-F1
#
_entry.id   AF-A0A7S3AT40-F1
#
_cell.length_a   1.000
_cell.length_b   1.000
_cell.length_c   1.000
_cell.angle_alpha   90.00
_cell.angle_beta   90.00
_cell.angle_gamma   90.00
#
_symmetry.space_group_name_H-M   'P 1'
#
loop_
_entity.id
_entity.type
_entity.pdbx_description
1 polymer ?
#
loop_
_entity_poly.entity_id
_entity_poly.type
_entity_poly.pdbx_seq_one_letter_code
_entity_poly.pdbx_strand_id
1 'polypeptide(L)'
;WNRFDFVVTLSSLLDVILAAIGFSSLILRALRVGRILRLLRVSSELVRFEVTIVQVLPYILSISGLTALFTFIFALLGVQLFSHKMGSPPPRPNFDTTHQALVTVFTL
;
A
#
# COMPACT_ATOMS: atom_id res chain seq x y z
N TRP A 1 7.27 3.61 21.03
CA TRP A 1 8.68 3.27 21.31
C TRP A 1 8.94 1.79 21.08
N ASN A 2 8.59 0.85 21.98
CA ASN A 2 8.96 -0.57 21.82
C ASN A 2 8.54 -1.28 20.52
N ARG A 3 7.32 -1.06 19.99
CA ARG A 3 6.89 -1.73 18.74
C ARG A 3 7.69 -1.29 17.53
N PHE A 4 8.15 -0.04 17.51
CA PHE A 4 8.87 0.53 16.40
C PHE A 4 10.35 0.15 16.43
N ASP A 5 10.96 0.14 17.61
CA ASP A 5 12.31 -0.41 17.81
C ASP A 5 12.37 -1.90 17.47
N PHE A 6 11.32 -2.65 17.79
CA PHE A 6 11.21 -4.07 17.45
C PHE A 6 11.23 -4.30 15.94
N VAL A 7 10.45 -3.54 15.17
CA VAL A 7 10.41 -3.66 13.69
C VAL A 7 11.79 -3.37 13.07
N VAL A 8 12.52 -2.42 13.64
CA VAL A 8 13.84 -1.99 13.13
C VAL A 8 14.93 -2.99 13.48
N THR A 9 14.85 -3.55 14.69
CA THR A 9 15.75 -4.62 15.11
C THR A 9 15.52 -5.86 14.24
N LEU A 10 14.25 -6.17 13.93
CA LEU A 10 13.88 -7.29 13.06
C LEU A 10 14.35 -7.09 11.61
N SER A 11 14.22 -5.88 11.05
CA SER A 11 14.71 -5.60 9.69
C SER A 11 16.24 -5.67 9.59
N SER A 12 16.97 -5.25 10.63
CA SER A 12 18.42 -5.40 10.70
C SER A 12 18.85 -6.86 10.85
N LEU A 13 18.11 -7.67 11.62
CA LEU A 13 18.38 -9.10 11.76
C LEU A 13 18.16 -9.85 10.44
N LEU A 14 17.07 -9.51 9.74
CA LEU A 14 16.77 -10.07 8.42
C LEU A 14 17.84 -9.70 7.39
N ASP A 15 18.38 -8.48 7.41
CA ASP A 15 19.49 -8.06 6.52
C ASP A 15 20.71 -8.98 6.68
N VAL A 16 21.12 -9.26 7.93
CA VAL A 16 22.27 -10.11 8.22
C VAL A 16 22.03 -11.55 7.75
N ILE A 17 20.83 -12.09 8.00
CA ILE A 17 20.46 -13.45 7.60
C ILE A 17 20.40 -13.58 6.06
N LEU A 18 19.78 -12.61 5.37
CA LEU A 18 19.65 -12.61 3.91
C LEU A 18 21.00 -12.44 3.22
N ALA A 19 21.88 -11.60 3.77
CA ALA A 19 23.26 -11.48 3.31
C ALA A 19 24.04 -12.79 3.49
N ALA A 20 23.82 -13.51 4.59
CA ALA A 20 24.47 -14.79 4.86
C ALA A 20 24.02 -15.93 3.91
N ILE A 21 22.77 -15.89 3.44
CA ILE A 21 22.21 -16.93 2.54
C ILE A 21 22.49 -16.60 1.05
N GLY A 22 23.08 -15.44 0.73
CA GLY A 22 23.51 -15.11 -0.64
C GLY A 22 22.38 -14.79 -1.61
N PHE A 23 21.17 -14.47 -1.12
CA PHE A 23 20.03 -14.10 -1.97
C PHE A 23 20.29 -12.76 -2.66
N SER A 24 20.44 -12.76 -4.00
CA SER A 24 20.80 -11.58 -4.78
C SER A 24 19.85 -11.34 -5.96
N SER A 25 18.99 -10.32 -5.83
CA SER A 25 18.69 -9.35 -6.91
C SER A 25 17.59 -8.34 -6.52
N LEU A 26 16.48 -8.79 -5.91
CA LEU A 26 15.36 -7.91 -5.51
C LEU A 26 15.41 -7.52 -4.04
N ILE A 27 15.70 -8.49 -3.16
CA ILE A 27 15.72 -8.28 -1.72
C ILE A 27 16.89 -7.39 -1.32
N LEU A 28 18.08 -7.54 -1.94
CA LEU A 28 19.22 -6.65 -1.74
C LEU A 28 18.94 -5.19 -2.18
N ARG A 29 18.10 -5.00 -3.20
CA ARG A 29 17.67 -3.66 -3.64
C ARG A 29 16.74 -3.02 -2.62
N ALA A 30 15.73 -3.76 -2.16
CA ALA A 30 14.83 -3.33 -1.10
C ALA A 30 15.59 -3.06 0.22
N LEU A 31 16.56 -3.90 0.56
CA LEU A 31 17.42 -3.73 1.73
C LEU A 31 18.29 -2.48 1.67
N ARG A 32 18.76 -2.08 0.49
CA ARG A 32 19.49 -0.81 0.31
C ARG A 32 18.60 0.37 0.69
N VAL A 33 17.31 0.34 0.34
CA VAL A 33 16.33 1.34 0.78
C VAL A 33 16.16 1.29 2.30
N GLY A 34 16.09 0.10 2.90
CA GLY A 34 16.06 -0.08 4.36
C GLY A 34 17.28 0.51 5.08
N ARG A 35 18.49 0.35 4.53
CA ARG A 35 19.72 0.98 5.05
C ARG A 35 19.72 2.49 4.90
N ILE A 36 19.21 3.01 3.77
CA ILE A 36 19.04 4.45 3.55
C ILE A 36 18.05 5.02 4.57
N LEU A 37 16.93 4.35 4.84
CA LEU A 37 16.00 4.73 5.90
C LEU A 37 16.67 4.73 7.29
N ARG A 38 17.51 3.73 7.58
CA ARG A 38 18.31 3.69 8.83
C ARG A 38 19.31 4.84 8.93
N LEU A 39 19.97 5.23 7.83
CA LEU A 39 20.87 6.38 7.78
C LEU A 39 20.11 7.71 7.89
N LEU A 40 18.93 7.81 7.25
CA LEU A 40 18.03 8.95 7.33
C LEU A 40 17.50 9.16 8.75
N ARG A 41 17.37 8.10 9.57
CA ARG A 41 17.07 8.21 11.00
C ARG A 41 18.14 8.86 11.86
N VAL A 42 19.40 8.95 11.40
CA VAL A 42 20.43 9.71 12.11
C VAL A 42 20.06 11.21 12.09
N SER A 43 19.26 11.64 11.12
CA SER A 43 18.67 12.98 11.11
C SER A 43 17.39 13.03 11.96
N SER A 44 17.36 13.96 12.93
CA SER A 44 16.25 14.14 13.89
C SER A 44 14.91 14.48 13.23
N GLU A 45 14.94 15.11 12.06
CA GLU A 45 13.75 15.59 11.34
C GLU A 45 12.94 14.45 10.72
N LEU A 46 13.60 13.42 10.18
CA LEU A 46 12.92 12.30 9.52
C LEU A 46 12.33 11.30 10.53
N VAL A 47 12.94 11.17 11.70
CA VAL A 47 12.38 10.38 12.82
C VAL A 47 11.04 10.96 13.27
N ARG A 48 10.91 12.30 13.31
CA ARG A 48 9.62 12.96 13.62
C ARG A 48 8.55 12.60 12.59
N PHE A 49 8.89 12.64 11.31
CA PHE A 49 8.00 12.25 10.22
C PHE A 49 7.53 10.78 10.32
N GLU A 50 8.45 9.84 10.57
CA GLU A 50 8.08 8.42 10.72
C GLU A 50 7.11 8.20 11.89
N VAL A 51 7.35 8.86 13.03
CA VAL A 51 6.46 8.77 14.20
C VAL A 51 5.08 9.33 13.89
N THR A 52 5.01 10.48 13.22
CA THR A 52 3.73 11.07 12.81
C THR A 52 2.98 10.13 11.87
N ILE A 53 3.62 9.56 10.84
CA ILE A 53 2.98 8.62 9.92
C ILE A 53 2.35 7.44 10.67
N VAL A 54 3.09 6.83 11.60
CA VAL A 54 2.58 5.70 12.41
C VAL A 54 1.41 6.12 13.31
N GLN A 55 1.43 7.34 13.83
CA GLN A 55 0.33 7.88 14.63
C GLN A 55 -0.93 8.15 13.80
N VAL A 56 -0.80 8.64 12.56
CA VAL A 56 -1.95 8.92 11.69
C VAL A 56 -2.47 7.65 10.99
N LEU A 57 -1.63 6.60 10.86
CA LEU A 57 -1.99 5.33 10.22
C LEU A 57 -3.34 4.72 10.66
N PRO A 58 -3.66 4.56 11.97
CA PRO A 58 -4.96 4.00 12.39
C PRO A 58 -6.16 4.87 11.99
N TYR A 59 -5.97 6.20 11.97
CA TYR A 59 -7.00 7.14 11.52
C TYR A 59 -7.22 7.03 10.01
N ILE A 60 -6.14 6.96 9.23
CA ILE A 60 -6.19 6.73 7.78
C ILE A 60 -6.85 5.39 7.46
N LEU A 61 -6.50 4.32 8.18
CA LEU A 61 -7.09 3.01 7.98
C LEU A 61 -8.61 3.02 8.19
N SER A 62 -9.07 3.69 9.25
CA SER A 62 -10.50 3.84 9.53
C SER A 62 -11.26 4.55 8.40
N ILE A 63 -10.73 5.68 7.93
CA ILE A 63 -11.32 6.43 6.82
C ILE A 63 -11.25 5.63 5.51
N SER A 64 -10.10 5.02 5.22
CA SER A 64 -9.90 4.22 4.01
C SER A 64 -10.84 3.01 3.95
N GLY A 65 -11.16 2.38 5.09
CA GLY A 65 -12.13 1.30 5.16
C GLY A 65 -13.54 1.78 4.80
N LEU A 66 -13.94 2.95 5.31
CA LEU A 66 -15.22 3.56 4.96
C LEU A 66 -15.28 3.91 3.46
N THR A 67 -14.23 4.55 2.93
CA THR A 67 -14.13 4.88 1.50
C THR A 67 -14.16 3.61 0.65
N ALA A 68 -13.43 2.56 1.02
CA ALA A 68 -13.41 1.30 0.30
C ALA A 68 -14.79 0.62 0.28
N LEU A 69 -15.52 0.65 1.40
CA LEU A 69 -16.88 0.11 1.47
C LEU A 69 -17.84 0.89 0.57
N PHE A 70 -17.75 2.22 0.60
CA PHE A 70 -18.55 3.09 -0.26
C PHE A 70 -18.26 2.81 -1.74
N THR A 71 -16.98 2.83 -2.14
CA THR A 71 -16.54 2.48 -3.51
C THR A 71 -17.01 1.10 -3.92
N PHE A 72 -17.01 0.12 -3.02
CA PHE A 72 -17.48 -1.23 -3.31
C PHE A 72 -18.99 -1.28 -3.59
N ILE A 73 -19.81 -0.56 -2.81
CA ILE A 73 -21.26 -0.46 -3.06
C ILE A 73 -21.52 0.18 -4.43
N PHE A 74 -20.86 1.29 -4.76
CA PHE A 74 -21.02 1.93 -6.06
C PHE A 74 -20.51 1.08 -7.23
N ALA A 75 -19.44 0.32 -7.04
CA ALA A 75 -18.95 -0.61 -8.06
C ALA A 75 -19.99 -1.69 -8.36
N LEU A 76 -20.62 -2.29 -7.33
CA LEU A 76 -21.68 -3.28 -7.52
C LEU A 76 -22.93 -2.68 -8.18
N LEU A 77 -23.35 -1.49 -7.76
CA LEU A 77 -24.45 -0.77 -8.40
C LEU A 77 -24.15 -0.46 -9.87
N GLY A 78 -22.93 -0.03 -10.17
CA GLY A 78 -22.48 0.26 -11.53
C GLY A 78 -22.45 -0.99 -12.41
N VAL A 79 -22.03 -2.14 -11.88
CA VAL A 79 -22.13 -3.43 -12.59
C VAL A 79 -23.61 -3.75 -12.86
N GLN A 80 -24.49 -3.68 -11.87
CA GLN A 80 -25.91 -4.02 -12.09
C GLN A 80 -26.60 -3.10 -13.11
N LEU A 81 -26.23 -1.81 -13.13
CA LEU A 81 -26.88 -0.81 -13.98
C LEU A 81 -26.28 -0.72 -15.39
N PHE A 82 -24.97 -0.88 -15.52
CA PHE A 82 -24.23 -0.61 -16.76
C PHE A 82 -23.47 -1.81 -17.34
N SER A 83 -23.54 -2.99 -16.72
CA SER A 83 -22.89 -4.20 -17.25
C SER A 83 -23.39 -4.54 -18.65
N HIS A 84 -22.45 -4.79 -19.58
CA HIS A 84 -22.71 -5.11 -20.98
C HIS A 84 -23.47 -4.04 -21.77
N LYS A 85 -23.56 -2.80 -21.25
CA LYS A 85 -24.22 -1.67 -21.93
C LYS A 85 -23.23 -0.69 -22.60
N MET A 86 -21.92 -0.89 -22.43
CA MET A 86 -20.88 0.07 -22.86
C MET A 86 -20.29 -0.17 -24.27
N GLY A 87 -21.01 -0.90 -25.12
CA GLY A 87 -20.60 -1.18 -26.50
C GLY A 87 -19.58 -2.32 -26.62
N SER A 88 -19.32 -2.76 -27.87
CA SER A 88 -18.34 -3.79 -28.19
C SER A 88 -17.35 -3.25 -29.24
N PRO A 89 -16.05 -3.09 -28.93
CA PRO A 89 -15.39 -3.40 -27.65
C PRO A 89 -15.65 -2.34 -26.57
N PRO A 90 -15.70 -2.73 -25.29
CA PRO A 90 -15.92 -1.78 -24.19
C PRO A 90 -14.69 -0.87 -23.98
N PRO A 91 -14.91 0.39 -23.53
CA PRO A 91 -13.84 1.31 -23.17
C PRO A 91 -13.04 0.82 -21.94
N ARG A 92 -11.83 1.36 -21.75
CA ARG A 92 -10.94 0.99 -20.62
C ARG A 92 -11.63 1.13 -19.24
N PRO A 93 -12.32 2.23 -18.93
CA PRO A 93 -13.24 2.28 -17.79
C PRO A 93 -14.57 1.61 -18.17
N ASN A 94 -14.85 0.45 -17.59
CA ASN A 94 -16.11 -0.26 -17.81
C ASN A 94 -16.61 -0.93 -16.52
N PHE A 95 -17.87 -1.39 -16.57
CA PHE A 95 -18.57 -2.06 -15.48
C PHE A 95 -18.92 -3.52 -15.80
N ASP A 96 -18.15 -4.15 -16.70
CA ASP A 96 -18.41 -5.53 -17.11
C ASP A 96 -17.92 -6.53 -16.05
N THR A 97 -16.83 -6.21 -15.36
CA THR A 97 -16.30 -7.01 -14.26
C THR A 97 -16.24 -6.20 -12.97
N THR A 98 -16.47 -6.85 -11.83
CA THR A 98 -16.41 -6.20 -10.50
C THR A 98 -15.07 -5.52 -10.23
N HIS A 99 -13.96 -6.13 -10.70
CA HIS A 99 -12.64 -5.54 -10.55
C HIS A 99 -12.50 -4.24 -11.38
N GLN A 100 -12.91 -4.24 -12.66
CA GLN A 100 -12.81 -3.04 -13.50
C GLN A 100 -13.78 -1.94 -13.04
N ALA A 101 -14.97 -2.31 -12.55
CA ALA A 101 -15.91 -1.39 -11.91
C ALA A 101 -15.30 -0.73 -10.66
N LEU A 102 -14.59 -1.50 -9.82
CA LEU A 102 -13.92 -0.96 -8.63
C LEU A 102 -12.90 0.11 -8.99
N VAL A 103 -12.01 -0.18 -9.96
CA VAL A 103 -11.01 0.80 -10.39
C VAL A 103 -11.67 2.00 -11.04
N THR A 104 -12.71 1.79 -11.85
CA THR A 104 -13.44 2.87 -12.53
C THR A 104 -14.10 3.83 -11.54
N VAL A 105 -14.79 3.32 -10.52
CA VAL A 105 -15.42 4.14 -9.47
C VAL A 105 -14.38 4.82 -8.59
N PHE A 106 -13.24 4.18 -8.33
CA PHE A 106 -12.16 4.78 -7.55
C PHE A 106 -11.46 5.92 -8.30
N THR A 107 -11.42 5.87 -9.64
CA THR A 107 -10.83 6.92 -10.48
C THR A 107 -11.77 8.07 -10.82
N LEU A 108 -13.08 7.89 -10.58
CA LEU A 108 -14.12 8.88 -10.84
C LEU A 108 -14.17 9.94 -9.73
#